data_AF-X1GTP0-F1
#
_entry.id   AF-X1GTP0-F1
#
_cell.length_a   1.000
_cell.length_b   1.000
_cell.length_c   1.000
_cell.angle_alpha   90.00
_cell.angle_beta   90.00
_cell.angle_gamma   90.00
#
_symmetry.space_group_name_H-M   'P 1'
#
loop_
_entity.id
_entity.type
_entity.pdbx_description
1 polymer ?
#
loop_
_entity_poly.entity_id
_entity_poly.type
_entity_poly.pdbx_seq_one_letter_code
_entity_poly.pdbx_strand_id
1 'polypeptide(L)'
;MRVTIDQIKNMKPKGEKITMLTAYDYSTAKIVDEIGIPLILVGDSLGMVVLGYESTIPVTMDEMIHHTKAVVRGTRQALVIG
;
A
#
# COMPACT_ATOMS: atom_id res chain seq x y z
N MET A 1 11.65 9.26 -7.19
CA MET A 1 10.79 8.85 -8.32
C MET A 1 10.04 7.61 -7.87
N ARG A 2 8.72 7.53 -8.12
CA ARG A 2 7.95 6.35 -7.68
C ARG A 2 8.30 5.13 -8.51
N VAL A 3 8.22 3.95 -7.90
CA VAL A 3 8.23 2.67 -8.60
C VAL A 3 7.08 2.64 -9.61
N THR A 4 7.37 2.15 -10.80
CA THR A 4 6.43 2.10 -11.93
C THR A 4 6.00 0.67 -12.22
N ILE A 5 4.86 0.52 -12.89
CA ILE A 5 4.37 -0.78 -13.34
C ILE A 5 5.40 -1.49 -14.24
N ASP A 6 6.12 -0.75 -15.08
CA ASP A 6 7.13 -1.33 -15.97
C ASP A 6 8.35 -1.84 -15.20
N GLN A 7 8.78 -1.14 -14.14
CA GLN A 7 9.81 -1.67 -13.24
C GLN A 7 9.37 -2.98 -12.60
N ILE A 8 8.13 -3.06 -12.10
CA ILE A 8 7.58 -4.29 -11.51
C ILE A 8 7.49 -5.42 -12.54
N LYS A 9 7.00 -5.15 -13.76
CA LYS A 9 6.95 -6.14 -14.85
C LYS A 9 8.33 -6.70 -15.17
N ASN A 10 9.37 -5.86 -15.13
CA ASN A 10 10.75 -6.24 -15.41
C ASN A 10 11.41 -7.08 -14.30
N MET A 11 10.89 -7.05 -13.06
CA MET A 11 11.40 -7.89 -11.97
C MET A 11 11.12 -9.38 -12.23
N LYS A 12 9.97 -9.70 -12.82
CA LYS A 12 9.54 -11.08 -13.09
C LYS A 12 10.52 -11.87 -13.99
N PRO A 13 10.88 -11.42 -15.20
CA PRO A 13 11.83 -12.15 -16.05
C PRO A 13 13.25 -12.21 -15.46
N LYS A 14 13.60 -11.28 -14.57
CA LYS A 14 14.89 -11.28 -13.85
C LYS A 14 14.92 -12.24 -12.64
N GLY A 15 13.79 -12.84 -12.27
CA GLY A 15 13.67 -13.67 -11.08
C GLY A 15 13.74 -12.90 -9.76
N GLU A 16 13.63 -11.57 -9.81
CA GLU A 16 13.63 -10.71 -8.62
C GLU A 16 12.29 -10.85 -7.89
N LYS A 17 12.33 -11.13 -6.58
CA LYS A 17 11.12 -11.23 -5.76
C LYS A 17 10.54 -9.84 -5.53
N ILE A 18 9.24 -9.72 -5.69
CA ILE A 18 8.50 -8.46 -5.48
C ILE A 18 7.95 -8.49 -4.05
N THR A 19 8.42 -7.58 -3.21
CA THR A 19 7.90 -7.40 -1.84
C THR A 19 6.79 -6.36 -1.82
N MET A 20 5.77 -6.60 -1.00
CA MET A 20 4.63 -5.70 -0.83
C MET A 20 4.15 -5.79 0.61
N LEU A 21 3.81 -4.65 1.20
CA LEU A 21 3.22 -4.58 2.54
C LEU A 21 1.96 -3.71 2.51
N THR A 22 1.04 -4.00 3.42
CA THR A 22 -0.09 -3.09 3.64
C THR A 22 0.33 -1.92 4.52
N ALA A 23 -0.26 -0.75 4.26
CA ALA A 23 -0.21 0.41 5.15
C ALA A 23 -1.51 1.19 5.02
N TYR A 24 -1.96 1.81 6.11
CA TYR A 24 -3.27 2.46 6.18
C TYR A 24 -3.22 3.90 6.70
N ASP A 25 -2.04 4.36 7.13
CA ASP A 25 -1.82 5.69 7.70
C ASP A 25 -0.48 6.28 7.22
N TYR A 26 -0.29 7.57 7.51
CA TYR A 26 0.89 8.33 7.11
C TYR A 26 2.20 7.78 7.70
N SER A 27 2.21 7.47 8.99
CA SER A 27 3.42 7.11 9.74
C SER A 27 3.92 5.74 9.32
N THR A 28 3.02 4.77 9.23
CA THR A 28 3.33 3.42 8.76
C THR A 28 3.79 3.43 7.31
N ALA A 29 3.09 4.17 6.44
CA ALA A 29 3.48 4.29 5.03
C ALA A 29 4.88 4.91 4.86
N LYS A 30 5.22 5.90 5.68
CA LYS A 30 6.54 6.52 5.69
C LYS A 30 7.63 5.53 6.08
N ILE A 31 7.44 4.75 7.15
CA ILE A 31 8.40 3.73 7.58
C ILE A 31 8.60 2.67 6.49
N VAL A 32 7.50 2.17 5.91
CA VAL A 32 7.54 1.15 4.85
C VAL A 32 8.26 1.66 3.59
N ASP A 33 8.07 2.94 3.24
CA ASP A 33 8.76 3.58 2.12
C ASP A 33 10.26 3.77 2.40
N GLU A 34 10.64 4.15 3.63
CA GLU A 34 12.02 4.38 4.05
C GLU A 34 12.86 3.10 4.08
N ILE A 35 12.26 1.95 4.40
CA ILE A 35 12.94 0.65 4.36
C ILE A 35 13.03 0.05 2.95
N GLY A 36 12.49 0.73 1.94
CA GLY A 36 12.66 0.35 0.53
C GLY A 36 11.71 -0.74 0.01
N ILE A 37 10.52 -0.91 0.62
CA ILE A 37 9.50 -1.79 0.03
C ILE A 37 8.95 -1.14 -1.25
N PRO A 38 8.98 -1.82 -2.42
CA PRO A 38 8.64 -1.20 -3.69
C PRO A 38 7.13 -0.97 -3.88
N LEU A 39 6.29 -1.71 -3.15
CA LEU A 39 4.83 -1.68 -3.26
C LEU A 39 4.16 -1.51 -1.89
N ILE A 40 3.21 -0.57 -1.80
CA ILE A 40 2.34 -0.41 -0.63
C ILE A 40 0.90 -0.65 -1.05
N LEU A 41 0.20 -1.55 -0.36
CA LEU A 41 -1.21 -1.86 -0.59
C LEU A 41 -2.09 -1.21 0.48
N VAL A 42 -3.02 -0.36 0.04
CA VAL A 42 -4.16 0.10 0.83
C VAL A 42 -5.32 -0.84 0.51
N GLY A 43 -5.40 -1.94 1.26
CA GLY A 43 -6.42 -2.97 1.05
C GLY A 43 -7.59 -2.85 2.02
N ASP A 44 -8.74 -3.39 1.63
CA ASP A 44 -9.97 -3.51 2.44
C ASP A 44 -9.76 -4.28 3.78
N SER A 45 -8.66 -5.03 3.91
CA SER A 45 -8.13 -5.54 5.18
C SER A 45 -8.10 -4.51 6.32
N LEU A 46 -8.04 -3.20 6.00
CA LEU A 46 -8.20 -2.11 6.97
C LEU A 46 -9.50 -2.21 7.79
N GLY A 47 -10.56 -2.77 7.19
CA GLY A 47 -11.83 -2.98 7.87
C GLY A 47 -11.65 -3.81 9.13
N MET A 48 -10.87 -4.89 9.05
CA MET A 48 -10.61 -5.76 10.19
C MET A 48 -9.51 -5.20 11.11
N VAL A 49 -8.38 -4.78 10.54
CA VAL A 49 -7.17 -4.50 11.34
C VAL A 49 -7.07 -3.06 11.84
N VAL A 50 -7.87 -2.14 11.28
CA VAL A 50 -7.89 -0.72 11.67
C VAL A 50 -9.26 -0.32 12.22
N LEU A 51 -10.36 -0.72 11.56
CA LEU A 51 -11.72 -0.31 11.93
C LEU A 51 -12.43 -1.30 12.86
N GLY A 52 -11.90 -2.52 13.02
CA GLY A 52 -12.44 -3.53 13.92
C GLY A 52 -13.72 -4.22 13.42
N TYR A 53 -13.98 -4.21 12.12
CA TYR A 53 -15.05 -4.99 11.51
C TYR A 53 -14.74 -6.50 11.55
N GLU A 54 -15.78 -7.32 11.64
CA GLU A 54 -15.66 -8.79 11.61
C GLU A 54 -15.22 -9.33 10.23
N SER A 55 -15.39 -8.52 9.17
CA SER A 55 -14.96 -8.85 7.80
C SER A 55 -14.66 -7.58 7.02
N THR A 56 -14.15 -7.71 5.79
CA THR A 56 -13.88 -6.55 4.92
C THR A 56 -15.11 -6.09 4.13
N ILE A 57 -16.22 -6.84 4.15
CA ILE A 57 -17.46 -6.53 3.42
C ILE A 57 -18.03 -5.13 3.73
N PRO A 58 -18.02 -4.63 4.97
CA PRO A 58 -18.58 -3.32 5.29
C PRO A 58 -17.73 -2.14 4.81
N VAL A 59 -16.51 -2.38 4.33
CA VAL A 59 -15.59 -1.31 3.90
C VAL A 59 -16.14 -0.58 2.67
N THR A 60 -16.23 0.73 2.78
CA THR A 60 -16.74 1.65 1.77
C THR A 60 -15.61 2.26 0.94
N MET A 61 -15.96 2.77 -0.24
CA MET A 61 -15.00 3.52 -1.06
C MET A 61 -14.51 4.81 -0.39
N ASP A 62 -15.33 5.45 0.45
CA ASP A 62 -14.92 6.65 1.18
C ASP A 62 -13.83 6.35 2.20
N GLU A 63 -13.93 5.21 2.90
CA GLU A 63 -12.88 4.72 3.80
C GLU A 63 -11.60 4.37 3.02
N MET A 64 -11.72 3.65 1.88
CA MET A 64 -10.57 3.35 1.02
C MET A 64 -9.85 4.62 0.53
N ILE A 65 -10.61 5.63 0.08
CA ILE A 65 -10.07 6.92 -0.36
C ILE A 65 -9.44 7.68 0.81
N HIS A 66 -10.04 7.65 2.00
CA HIS A 66 -9.50 8.30 3.20
C HIS A 66 -8.11 7.74 3.55
N HIS A 67 -7.99 6.42 3.67
CA HIS A 67 -6.73 5.74 4.00
C HIS A 67 -5.70 5.89 2.88
N THR A 68 -6.11 5.81 1.61
CA THR A 68 -5.22 6.02 0.47
C THR A 68 -4.63 7.44 0.47
N LYS A 69 -5.43 8.46 0.75
CA LYS A 69 -4.93 9.84 0.90
C LYS A 69 -3.89 9.96 2.01
N ALA A 70 -4.07 9.28 3.14
CA ALA A 70 -3.10 9.31 4.24
C ALA A 70 -1.77 8.64 3.83
N VAL A 71 -1.84 7.46 3.22
CA VAL A 71 -0.69 6.68 2.75
C VAL A 71 0.09 7.43 1.68
N VAL A 72 -0.58 7.98 0.67
CA VAL A 72 0.06 8.72 -0.42
C VAL A 72 0.88 9.91 0.08
N ARG A 73 0.46 10.57 1.18
CA ARG A 73 1.22 11.67 1.82
C ARG A 73 2.50 11.16 2.51
N GLY A 74 2.52 9.92 3.00
CA GLY A 74 3.65 9.30 3.67
C GLY A 74 4.68 8.68 2.73
N THR A 75 4.29 8.35 1.49
CA THR A 75 5.13 7.63 0.52
C THR A 75 5.79 8.55 -0.51
N ARG A 76 7.07 8.32 -0.81
CA ARG A 76 7.84 9.02 -1.86
C ARG A 76 8.31 8.10 -2.98
N GLN A 77 8.64 6.84 -2.68
CA GLN A 77 9.29 5.91 -3.61
C GLN A 77 8.38 4.74 -4.00
N ALA A 78 7.65 4.15 -3.06
CA ALA A 78 6.81 2.99 -3.35
C ALA A 78 5.65 3.35 -4.29
N LEU A 79 5.27 2.37 -5.12
CA LEU A 79 4.01 2.40 -5.85
C LEU A 79 2.89 2.09 -4.85
N VAL A 80 1.92 3.00 -4.74
CA VAL A 80 0.75 2.80 -3.88
C VAL A 80 -0.37 2.20 -4.72
N ILE A 81 -0.98 1.14 -4.20
CA ILE A 81 -2.11 0.41 -4.77
C ILE A 81 -3.27 0.56 -3.81
N GLY A 82 -4.43 1.03 -4.26
CA GLY A 82 -5.63 1.23 -3.45
C GLY A 82 -6.89 1.26 -4.29
#